data_AF-A0A2P8AW29-F1
#
_entry.id   AF-A0A2P8AW29-F1
#
_cell.length_a   1.000
_cell.length_b   1.000
_cell.length_c   1.000
_cell.angle_alpha   90.00
_cell.angle_beta   90.00
_cell.angle_gamma   90.00
#
_symmetry.space_group_name_H-M   'P 1'
#
loop_
_entity.id
_entity.type
_entity.pdbx_description
1 polymer ?
#
loop_
_entity_poly.entity_id
_entity_poly.type
_entity_poly.pdbx_seq_one_letter_code
_entity_poly.pdbx_strand_id
1 'polypeptide(L)'
;MWPFDNSFIAWGLRRYGFHQEAGRIAEGIIDAAEHFDGRLPEAFGGYERTLTRYPVLYPTACSPQAWSTGTPLLLLRTMLGMEPRGEHLVARPAVPAGMGRIELLDIPGRWGRAGALGRAHPERR
;
A
#
# COMPACT_ATOMS: atom_id res chain seq x y z
N MET A 1 -4.49 7.86 12.35
CA MET A 1 -4.16 7.32 11.01
C MET A 1 -5.26 6.37 10.60
N TRP A 2 -5.98 6.69 9.53
CA TRP A 2 -6.98 5.80 8.93
C TRP A 2 -6.39 5.14 7.69
N PRO A 3 -6.25 3.80 7.64
CA PRO A 3 -5.72 3.09 6.47
C PRO A 3 -6.42 3.43 5.15
N PHE A 4 -7.76 3.52 5.17
CA PHE A 4 -8.57 3.84 3.99
C PHE A 4 -8.14 5.16 3.34
N ASP A 5 -8.12 6.26 4.08
CA ASP A 5 -7.72 7.58 3.55
C ASP A 5 -6.27 7.58 3.08
N ASN A 6 -5.37 6.94 3.82
CA ASN A 6 -3.95 6.86 3.46
C ASN A 6 -3.74 6.12 2.14
N SER A 7 -4.58 5.12 1.83
CA SER A 7 -4.53 4.43 0.54
C SER A 7 -4.89 5.35 -0.63
N PHE A 8 -5.86 6.25 -0.46
CA PHE A 8 -6.19 7.26 -1.47
C PHE A 8 -5.12 8.34 -1.60
N ILE A 9 -4.55 8.79 -0.48
CA ILE A 9 -3.45 9.76 -0.48
C ILE A 9 -2.25 9.18 -1.24
N ALA A 10 -1.84 7.95 -0.93
CA ALA A 10 -0.75 7.27 -1.61
C ALA A 10 -1.03 7.10 -3.11
N TRP A 11 -2.26 6.70 -3.47
CA TRP A 11 -2.66 6.57 -4.87
C TRP A 11 -2.65 7.90 -5.61
N GLY A 12 -3.09 8.99 -4.97
CA GLY A 12 -3.01 10.35 -5.48
C GLY A 12 -1.56 10.76 -5.75
N LEU A 13 -0.70 10.68 -4.74
CA LEU A 13 0.74 10.97 -4.85
C LEU A 13 1.38 10.22 -6.02
N ARG A 14 1.07 8.92 -6.14
CA ARG A 14 1.54 8.08 -7.23
C ARG A 14 1.15 8.61 -8.61
N ARG A 15 -0.10 9.07 -8.79
CA ARG A 15 -0.59 9.65 -10.05
C ARG A 15 0.08 10.99 -10.37
N TYR A 16 0.47 11.75 -9.36
CA TYR A 16 1.19 13.02 -9.52
C TYR A 16 2.71 12.87 -9.67
N GLY A 17 3.25 11.65 -9.67
CA GLY A 17 4.70 11.40 -9.83
C GLY A 17 5.49 11.26 -8.53
N PHE A 18 4.86 11.43 -7.37
CA PHE A 18 5.47 11.32 -6.05
C PHE A 18 5.56 9.86 -5.59
N HIS A 19 6.42 9.10 -6.26
CA HIS A 19 6.51 7.65 -6.11
C HIS A 19 7.14 7.23 -4.78
N GLN A 20 8.14 7.96 -4.30
CA GLN A 20 8.83 7.66 -3.05
C GLN A 20 7.93 7.93 -1.85
N GLU A 21 7.19 9.03 -1.88
CA GLU A 21 6.24 9.44 -0.84
C GLU A 21 5.05 8.47 -0.77
N ALA A 22 4.48 8.12 -1.92
CA ALA A 22 3.45 7.08 -2.00
C ALA A 22 3.95 5.74 -1.43
N GLY A 23 5.19 5.38 -1.75
CA GLY A 23 5.85 4.19 -1.24
C GLY A 23 6.00 4.20 0.28
N ARG A 24 6.45 5.31 0.87
CA ARG A 24 6.61 5.47 2.31
C ARG A 24 5.29 5.29 3.07
N ILE A 25 4.19 5.83 2.53
CA ILE A 25 2.85 5.63 3.12
C ILE A 25 2.45 4.17 3.02
N ALA A 26 2.65 3.54 1.85
CA ALA A 26 2.31 2.13 1.66
C ALA A 26 3.05 1.22 2.64
N GLU A 27 4.36 1.40 2.77
CA GLU A 27 5.22 0.67 3.72
C GLU A 27 4.74 0.88 5.16
N GLY A 28 4.53 2.12 5.60
CA GLY A 28 4.07 2.40 6.96
C GLY A 28 2.71 1.76 7.31
N ILE A 29 1.76 1.70 6.36
CA ILE A 29 0.45 1.06 6.60
C ILE A 29 0.57 -0.48 6.58
N ILE A 30 1.39 -1.05 5.69
CA ILE A 30 1.61 -2.50 5.64
C ILE A 30 2.34 -2.98 6.91
N ASP A 31 3.38 -2.27 7.35
CA ASP A 31 4.07 -2.53 8.63
C ASP A 31 3.09 -2.45 9.81
N ALA A 32 2.17 -1.48 9.80
CA ALA A 32 1.16 -1.36 10.84
C ALA A 32 0.24 -2.58 10.87
N ALA A 33 -0.14 -3.14 9.71
CA ALA A 33 -1.03 -4.30 9.61
C ALA A 33 -0.50 -5.55 10.35
N GLU A 34 0.82 -5.70 10.48
CA GLU A 34 1.44 -6.79 11.25
C GLU A 34 1.03 -6.76 12.74
N HIS A 35 0.70 -5.57 13.26
CA HIS A 35 0.26 -5.38 14.65
C HIS A 35 -1.25 -5.62 14.85
N PHE A 36 -1.97 -5.91 13.76
CA PHE A 36 -3.41 -6.11 13.74
C PHE A 36 -3.79 -7.46 13.11
N ASP A 37 -2.89 -8.45 13.11
CA ASP A 37 -3.12 -9.76 12.47
C ASP A 37 -3.53 -9.64 10.99
N GLY A 38 -3.02 -8.63 10.28
CA GLY A 38 -3.40 -8.31 8.90
C GLY A 38 -4.78 -7.65 8.74
N ARG A 39 -5.50 -7.39 9.84
CA ARG A 39 -6.87 -6.87 9.88
C ARG A 39 -6.88 -5.40 10.31
N LEU A 40 -6.51 -4.54 9.38
CA LEU A 40 -6.42 -3.09 9.60
C LEU A 40 -7.70 -2.51 10.25
N PRO A 41 -7.58 -1.72 11.33
CA PRO A 41 -8.72 -1.11 11.98
C PRO A 41 -9.21 0.11 11.19
N GLU A 42 -10.28 0.73 11.67
CA GLU A 42 -10.69 2.07 11.23
C GLU A 42 -9.57 3.07 11.47
N ALA A 43 -9.06 3.19 12.69
CA ALA A 43 -7.99 4.13 12.99
C ALA A 43 -7.06 3.62 14.08
N PHE A 44 -5.82 4.09 14.02
CA PHE A 44 -4.82 3.94 15.07
C PHE A 44 -3.99 5.23 15.21
N GLY A 45 -3.29 5.39 16.32
CA GLY A 45 -2.43 6.54 16.61
C GLY A 45 -1.23 6.62 15.66
N GLY A 46 -1.00 7.78 15.08
CA GLY A 46 0.11 8.05 14.15
C GLY A 46 1.33 8.65 14.84
N TYR A 47 1.72 8.12 15.99
CA TYR A 47 2.87 8.61 16.74
C TYR A 47 4.19 8.23 16.07
N GLU A 48 5.26 8.96 16.39
CA GLU A 48 6.60 8.55 15.99
C GLU A 48 6.94 7.16 16.56
N ARG A 49 7.63 6.34 15.75
CA ARG A 49 8.06 4.98 16.14
C ARG A 49 9.00 4.97 17.36
N THR A 50 9.65 6.10 17.65
CA THR A 50 10.50 6.30 18.85
C THR A 50 9.67 6.47 20.12
N LEU A 51 8.44 6.97 20.01
CA LEU A 51 7.56 7.26 21.13
C LEU A 51 6.78 6.03 21.59
N THR A 52 6.40 5.14 20.67
CA THR A 52 5.63 3.93 20.98
C THR A 52 6.20 2.71 20.25
N ARG A 53 6.19 1.54 20.92
CA ARG A 53 6.68 0.28 20.33
C ARG A 53 5.74 -0.33 19.29
N TYR A 54 4.49 0.10 19.26
CA TYR A 54 3.44 -0.40 18.37
C TYR A 54 2.44 0.72 18.04
N PRO A 55 1.63 0.58 16.97
CA PRO A 55 0.55 1.51 16.66
C PRO A 55 -0.45 1.58 17.81
N VAL A 56 -0.61 2.76 18.41
CA VAL A 56 -1.53 2.95 19.54
C VAL A 56 -2.96 2.71 19.08
N LEU A 57 -3.67 1.79 19.72
CA LEU A 57 -5.07 1.53 19.40
C LEU A 57 -5.93 2.77 19.69
N TYR A 58 -6.83 3.10 18.77
CA TYR A 58 -7.92 4.03 19.06
C TYR A 58 -9.06 3.23 19.72
N PRO A 59 -9.40 3.45 21.00
CA PRO A 59 -10.28 2.56 21.76
C PRO A 59 -11.67 2.33 21.17
N THR A 60 -12.16 3.30 20.40
CA THR A 60 -13.48 3.27 19.75
C THR A 60 -13.41 2.96 18.25
N ALA A 61 -12.24 2.60 17.72
CA ALA A 61 -12.12 2.18 16.33
C ALA A 61 -12.89 0.89 16.09
N CYS A 62 -13.64 0.83 15.00
CA CYS A 62 -14.10 -0.46 14.49
C CYS A 62 -12.89 -1.30 14.05
N SER A 63 -12.78 -2.55 14.51
CA SER A 63 -11.67 -3.43 14.16
C SER A 63 -12.13 -4.89 13.97
N PRO A 64 -12.01 -5.45 12.76
CA PRO A 64 -11.65 -4.78 11.51
C PRO A 64 -12.74 -3.81 11.03
N GLN A 65 -12.38 -2.84 10.20
CA GLN A 65 -13.34 -1.93 9.57
C GLN A 65 -13.49 -2.25 8.08
N ALA A 66 -14.74 -2.27 7.62
CA ALA A 66 -15.10 -2.76 6.28
C ALA A 66 -14.41 -2.00 5.13
N TRP A 67 -14.28 -0.68 5.23
CA TRP A 67 -13.60 0.15 4.22
C TRP A 67 -12.08 -0.02 4.25
N SER A 68 -11.48 -0.20 5.42
CA SER A 68 -10.04 -0.46 5.58
C SER A 68 -9.60 -1.74 4.86
N THR A 69 -10.50 -2.71 4.63
CA THR A 69 -10.24 -3.95 3.86
C THR A 69 -9.71 -3.68 2.44
N GLY A 70 -10.11 -2.58 1.79
CA GLY A 70 -9.63 -2.23 0.45
C GLY A 70 -8.19 -1.69 0.42
N THR A 71 -7.67 -1.28 1.57
CA THR A 71 -6.37 -0.59 1.67
C THR A 71 -5.21 -1.41 1.09
N PRO A 72 -4.99 -2.69 1.46
CA PRO A 72 -3.84 -3.43 0.96
C PRO A 72 -3.86 -3.59 -0.56
N LEU A 73 -5.04 -3.77 -1.16
CA LEU A 73 -5.20 -3.91 -2.60
C LEU A 73 -4.86 -2.62 -3.35
N LEU A 74 -5.30 -1.46 -2.86
CA LEU A 74 -4.98 -0.18 -3.48
C LEU A 74 -3.50 0.18 -3.30
N LEU A 75 -2.89 -0.15 -2.15
CA LEU A 75 -1.45 0.03 -1.93
C LEU A 75 -0.61 -0.87 -2.85
N LEU A 76 -1.00 -2.14 -3.04
CA LEU A 76 -0.37 -3.03 -4.03
C LEU A 76 -0.43 -2.46 -5.45
N ARG A 77 -1.61 -1.99 -5.88
CA ARG A 77 -1.76 -1.30 -7.16
C ARG A 77 -0.86 -0.07 -7.27
N THR A 78 -0.76 0.70 -6.19
CA THR A 78 0.04 1.93 -6.10
C THR A 78 1.53 1.63 -6.28
N MET A 79 2.06 0.67 -5.53
CA MET A 79 3.48 0.28 -5.59
C MET A 79 3.86 -0.40 -6.91
N LEU A 80 3.01 -1.26 -7.46
CA LEU A 80 3.25 -1.89 -8.77
C LEU A 80 2.98 -0.93 -9.94
N GLY A 81 2.33 0.22 -9.67
CA GLY A 81 2.01 1.20 -10.69
C GLY A 81 1.10 0.66 -11.77
N MET A 82 0.13 -0.17 -11.39
CA MET A 82 -0.74 -0.86 -12.34
C MET A 82 -1.84 0.07 -12.86
N GLU A 83 -1.90 0.21 -14.19
CA GLU A 83 -2.93 0.98 -14.88
C GLU A 83 -3.46 0.21 -16.10
N PRO A 84 -4.78 -0.06 -16.15
CA PRO A 84 -5.45 -0.52 -17.36
C PRO A 84 -5.32 0.51 -18.50
N ARG A 85 -4.87 0.08 -19.67
CA ARG A 85 -4.75 0.90 -20.88
C ARG A 85 -5.30 0.12 -22.08
N GLY A 86 -6.57 0.33 -22.37
CA GLY A 86 -7.29 -0.45 -23.39
C GLY A 86 -7.27 -1.94 -23.05
N GLU A 87 -6.75 -2.75 -23.97
CA GLU A 87 -6.61 -4.20 -23.84
C GLU A 87 -5.31 -4.63 -23.13
N HIS A 88 -4.58 -3.70 -22.50
CA HIS A 88 -3.31 -3.98 -21.82
C HIS A 88 -3.33 -3.58 -20.34
N LEU A 89 -2.59 -4.31 -19.52
CA LEU A 89 -2.21 -3.89 -18.17
C LEU A 89 -0.79 -3.34 -18.21
N VAL A 90 -0.64 -2.04 -17.96
CA VAL A 90 0.68 -1.42 -17.83
C VAL A 90 1.09 -1.43 -16.37
N ALA A 91 2.29 -1.93 -16.06
CA ALA A 91 2.90 -1.84 -14.74
C ALA A 91 4.15 -0.96 -14.82
N ARG A 92 4.31 -0.07 -13.82
CA ARG A 92 5.51 0.78 -13.66
C ARG A 92 5.96 0.74 -12.21
N PRO A 93 6.55 -0.36 -11.74
CA PRO A 93 6.76 -0.57 -10.32
C PRO A 93 7.68 0.48 -9.69
N ALA A 94 7.30 0.94 -8.50
CA ALA A 94 8.09 1.75 -7.59
C ALA A 94 7.90 1.18 -6.18
N VAL A 95 8.60 0.06 -5.93
CA VAL A 95 8.49 -0.67 -4.66
C VAL A 95 9.40 -0.01 -3.61
N PRO A 96 8.90 0.26 -2.39
CA PRO A 96 9.71 0.81 -1.29
C PRO A 96 10.90 -0.08 -0.94
N ALA A 97 11.97 0.53 -0.45
CA ALA A 97 13.23 -0.15 -0.18
C ALA A 97 13.09 -1.34 0.79
N GLY A 98 12.23 -1.24 1.82
CA GLY A 98 12.05 -2.28 2.82
C GLY A 98 11.17 -3.46 2.37
N MET A 99 10.51 -3.40 1.21
CA MET A 99 9.52 -4.40 0.78
C MET A 99 10.07 -5.49 -0.16
N GLY A 100 11.35 -5.44 -0.54
CA GLY A 100 12.00 -6.49 -1.31
C GLY A 100 11.40 -6.70 -2.71
N ARG A 101 10.68 -7.79 -2.95
CA ARG A 101 10.09 -8.13 -4.25
C ARG A 101 8.59 -8.37 -4.10
N ILE A 102 7.80 -7.72 -4.95
CA ILE A 102 6.35 -7.90 -5.01
C ILE A 102 6.00 -8.48 -6.38
N GLU A 103 5.25 -9.58 -6.36
CA GLU A 103 4.72 -10.23 -7.54
C GLU A 103 3.23 -10.44 -7.37
N LEU A 104 2.47 -9.88 -8.30
CA LEU A 104 1.07 -10.19 -8.47
C LEU A 104 0.91 -10.94 -9.78
N LEU A 105 0.63 -12.23 -9.69
CA LEU A 105 0.44 -13.09 -10.84
C LEU A 105 -1.03 -13.12 -11.23
N ASP A 106 -1.31 -13.57 -12.45
CA ASP A 106 -2.63 -14.06 -12.80
C ASP A 106 -3.77 -13.03 -12.70
N ILE A 107 -3.45 -11.74 -12.88
CA ILE A 107 -4.37 -10.63 -12.78
C ILE A 107 -5.35 -10.69 -13.96
N PRO A 108 -6.65 -10.92 -13.72
CA PRO A 108 -7.64 -10.97 -14.78
C PRO A 108 -7.98 -9.56 -15.28
N GLY A 109 -8.29 -9.44 -16.57
CA GLY A 109 -8.81 -8.21 -17.15
C GLY A 109 -9.05 -8.34 -18.65
N ARG A 110 -9.19 -7.21 -19.34
CA ARG A 110 -9.38 -7.15 -20.80
C ARG A 110 -8.20 -7.78 -21.57
N TRP A 111 -7.02 -7.73 -20.95
CA TRP A 111 -5.78 -8.38 -21.38
C TRP A 111 -5.74 -9.92 -21.16
N GLY A 112 -6.86 -10.55 -20.80
CA GLY A 112 -6.87 -11.96 -20.37
C GLY A 112 -6.30 -12.11 -18.96
N ARG A 113 -5.10 -12.68 -18.84
CA ARG A 113 -4.35 -12.79 -17.56
C ARG A 113 -2.96 -12.19 -17.73
N ALA A 114 -2.54 -11.35 -16.79
CA ALA A 114 -1.21 -10.74 -16.79
C ALA A 114 -0.57 -10.78 -15.41
N GLY A 115 0.76 -10.71 -15.35
CA GLY A 115 1.50 -10.51 -14.12
C GLY A 115 2.02 -9.08 -13.99
N ALA A 116 2.20 -8.62 -12.75
CA ALA A 116 2.93 -7.40 -12.41
C ALA A 116 3.99 -7.73 -11.37
N LEU A 117 5.25 -7.38 -11.67
CA LEU A 117 6.41 -7.65 -10.83
C LEU A 117 7.10 -6.33 -10.54
N GLY A 118 7.43 -6.09 -9.28
CA GLY A 118 8.29 -5.00 -8.84
C GLY A 118 9.38 -5.51 -7.90
N ARG A 119 10.56 -4.88 -7.95
CA ARG A 119 11.61 -5.05 -6.95
C ARG A 119 11.95 -3.69 -6.38
N ALA A 120 12.21 -3.68 -5.09
CA ALA A 120 12.81 -2.56 -4.38
C ALA A 120 14.14 -2.23 -5.06
N HIS A 121 14.28 -0.97 -5.45
CA HIS A 121 15.57 -0.47 -5.90
C HIS A 121 16.31 0.01 -4.65
N PRO A 122 17.58 -0.39 -4.42
CA PRO A 122 18.37 0.24 -3.37
C PRO A 122 18.40 1.75 -3.63
N GLU A 123 18.15 2.55 -2.59
CA GLU A 123 18.11 4.00 -2.72
C GLU A 123 19.39 4.48 -3.39
N ARG A 124 19.25 5.23 -4.50
CA ARG A 124 20.36 5.96 -5.06
C ARG A 124 20.66 7.11 -4.10
N ARG A 125 21.71 6.95 -3.29
CA ARG A 125 22.34 8.05 -2.56
C ARG A 125 22.86 9.11 -3.53
#